data_AF-A0A442GX80-F1
#
_entry.id   AF-A0A442GX80-F1
#
_cell.length_a   1.000
_cell.length_b   1.000
_cell.length_c   1.000
_cell.angle_alpha   90.00
_cell.angle_beta   90.00
_cell.angle_gamma   90.00
#
_symmetry.space_group_name_H-M   'P 1'
#
loop_
_entity.id
_entity.type
_entity.pdbx_description
1 polymer ?
#
loop_
_entity_poly.entity_id
_entity_poly.type
_entity_poly.pdbx_seq_one_letter_code
_entity_poly.pdbx_strand_id
1 'polypeptide(L)' 'MNDRINTLDELLSDPMVKLVMERDRVQPAELRMLLEEKVRRDDAPVNPDSNRPVSERFVPPAHMMAETCHKLWLCS' A
#
# COMPACT_ATOMS: atom_id res chain seq x y z
N MET A 1 10.22 15.85 -18.57
CA MET A 1 10.67 15.57 -17.20
C MET A 1 10.63 14.05 -17.04
N ASN A 2 11.65 13.43 -16.42
CA ASN A 2 11.58 12.01 -16.10
C ASN A 2 10.74 11.89 -14.82
N ASP A 3 9.41 11.95 -14.96
CA ASP A 3 8.43 11.99 -13.86
C ASP A 3 8.21 10.61 -13.21
N ARG A 4 9.25 9.76 -13.21
CA ARG A 4 9.18 8.41 -12.68
C ARG A 4 9.89 8.36 -11.36
N ILE A 5 9.09 8.34 -10.30
CA ILE A 5 9.52 7.98 -8.95
C ILE A 5 9.71 6.46 -8.94
N ASN A 6 10.96 6.01 -8.80
CA ASN A 6 11.30 4.58 -8.89
C ASN A 6 11.53 3.96 -7.51
N THR A 7 11.64 4.77 -6.46
CA THR A 7 11.88 4.31 -5.10
C THR A 7 10.89 4.92 -4.11
N LEU A 8 10.64 4.21 -3.01
CA LEU A 8 9.82 4.72 -1.92
C LEU A 8 10.45 5.98 -1.29
N ASP A 9 11.78 6.05 -1.24
CA ASP A 9 12.49 7.21 -0.69
C ASP A 9 12.27 8.47 -1.55
N GLU A 10 12.29 8.33 -2.87
CA GLU A 10 11.93 9.41 -3.80
C GLU A 10 10.48 9.85 -3.61
N LEU A 11 9.54 8.91 -3.45
CA LEU A 11 8.13 9.22 -3.23
C LEU A 11 7.90 10.01 -1.94
N LEU A 12 8.49 9.55 -0.83
CA LEU A 12 8.38 10.20 0.47
C LEU A 12 9.17 11.51 0.54
N SER A 13 10.09 11.72 -0.40
CA SER A 13 10.86 12.95 -0.53
C SER A 13 10.16 14.01 -1.39
N ASP A 14 9.18 13.63 -2.20
CA ASP A 14 8.44 14.51 -3.10
C ASP A 14 7.74 15.64 -2.33
N PRO A 15 7.86 16.91 -2.78
CA PRO A 15 7.25 18.04 -2.10
C PRO A 15 5.73 17.96 -1.97
N MET A 16 5.04 17.46 -2.99
CA MET A 16 3.58 17.33 -2.96
C MET A 16 3.15 16.27 -1.94
N VAL A 17 3.84 15.13 -1.94
CA VAL A 17 3.59 14.05 -0.99
C VAL A 17 3.82 14.51 0.44
N LYS A 18 4.93 15.20 0.72
CA LYS A 18 5.21 15.76 2.07
C LYS A 18 4.11 16.69 2.56
N LEU A 19 3.62 17.59 1.71
CA LEU A 19 2.54 18.52 2.06
C LEU A 19 1.25 17.78 2.42
N VAL A 20 0.89 16.74 1.66
CA VAL A 20 -0.29 15.91 1.95
C VAL A 20 -0.12 15.15 3.26
N MET A 21 1.05 14.58 3.50
CA MET A 21 1.36 13.86 4.73
C MET A 21 1.29 14.78 5.95
N GLU A 22 1.84 15.99 5.86
CA GLU A 22 1.77 16.99 6.94
C GLU A 22 0.31 17.38 7.24
N ARG A 23 -0.47 17.67 6.18
CA ARG A 23 -1.90 17.98 6.30
C ARG A 23 -2.67 16.87 7.03
N ASP A 24 -2.37 15.62 6.69
CA ASP A 24 -3.05 14.44 7.23
C ASP A 24 -2.36 13.89 8.50
N ARG A 25 -1.35 14.60 9.02
CA ARG A 25 -0.56 14.25 10.22
C ARG A 25 0.14 12.89 10.14
N VAL A 26 0.51 12.47 8.94
CA VAL A 26 1.25 11.24 8.67
C VAL A 26 2.75 11.49 8.82
N GLN A 27 3.43 10.66 9.63
CA GLN A 27 4.87 10.72 9.79
C GLN A 27 5.60 9.88 8.71
N PRO A 28 6.51 10.46 7.91
CA PRO A 28 7.17 9.72 6.83
C PRO A 28 7.99 8.51 7.26
N ALA A 29 8.64 8.60 8.42
CA ALA A 29 9.43 7.49 8.95
C ALA A 29 8.55 6.27 9.30
N GLU A 30 7.38 6.52 9.89
CA GLU A 30 6.44 5.46 10.26
C GLU A 30 5.83 4.82 9.01
N LEU A 31 5.42 5.64 8.03
CA LEU A 31 4.89 5.15 6.76
C LEU A 31 5.92 4.29 6.01
N ARG A 32 7.19 4.69 6.03
CA ARG A 32 8.29 3.92 5.44
C ARG A 32 8.39 2.52 6.06
N MET A 33 8.46 2.46 7.40
CA MET A 33 8.56 1.18 8.11
C MET A 33 7.40 0.25 7.78
N LEU A 34 6.17 0.78 7.74
CA LEU A 34 4.97 0.00 7.45
C LEU A 34 5.00 -0.57 6.02
N LEU A 35 5.43 0.22 5.04
CA LEU A 35 5.48 -0.21 3.64
C LEU A 35 6.63 -1.20 3.40
N GLU A 36 7.81 -0.96 3.97
CA GLU A 36 8.96 -1.87 3.87
C GLU A 36 8.67 -3.23 4.52
N GLU A 37 7.98 -3.26 5.68
CA GLU A 37 7.56 -4.50 6.33
C GLU A 37 6.61 -5.33 5.43
N LYS A 38 5.77 -4.66 4.65
CA LYS A 38 4.80 -5.33 3.76
C LYS A 38 5.47 -5.88 2.51
N VAL A 39 6.38 -5.12 1.89
CA VAL A 39 7.18 -5.60 0.74
C VAL A 39 8.00 -6.84 1.12
N ARG A 40 8.63 -6.83 2.30
CA ARG A 40 9.40 -8.01 2.79
C ARG A 40 8.56 -9.26 3.05
N ARG A 41 7.25 -9.13 3.24
CA ARG A 41 6.34 -10.28 3.41
C ARG A 41 5.97 -10.94 2.08
N ASP A 42 5.94 -10.17 0.99
CA ASP A 42 5.61 -10.68 -0.34
C ASP A 42 6.81 -11.33 -1.03
N ASP A 43 8.04 -10.91 -0.70
CA ASP A 43 9.29 -11.50 -1.22
C ASP A 43 9.76 -12.76 -0.46
N ALA A 44 9.02 -13.20 0.56
CA ALA A 44 9.36 -14.44 1.27
C ALA A 44 9.10 -15.65 0.35
N PRO A 45 10.09 -16.54 0.12
CA PRO A 45 9.89 -17.69 -0.73
C PRO A 45 8.76 -18.55 -0.13
N VAL A 46 7.73 -18.77 -0.94
CA VAL A 46 6.65 -19.71 -0.66
C VAL A 46 7.29 -21.08 -0.46
N ASN A 47 7.51 -21.47 0.80
CA ASN A 47 7.83 -22.85 1.12
C ASN A 47 6.60 -23.69 0.74
N PRO A 48 6.71 -24.65 -0.18
CA PRO A 48 5.55 -25.39 -0.71
C PRO A 48 4.94 -26.38 0.30
N ASP A 49 5.50 -26.49 1.51
CA ASP A 49 5.19 -27.56 2.46
C ASP A 49 4.43 -27.09 3.73
N SER A 50 3.86 -25.90 3.70
CA SER A 50 2.96 -25.47 4.79
C SER A 50 1.51 -25.46 4.33
N ASN A 51 0.75 -26.46 4.79
CA ASN A 51 -0.71 -26.57 4.73
C ASN A 51 -1.40 -25.44 5.53
N ARG A 52 -1.07 -24.18 5.24
CA ARG A 52 -1.72 -23.00 5.78
C ARG A 52 -2.57 -22.43 4.66
N PRO A 53 -3.88 -22.17 4.86
CA PRO A 53 -4.65 -21.49 3.84
C PRO A 53 -4.06 -20.09 3.73
N VAL A 54 -3.21 -19.90 2.73
CA VAL A 54 -2.74 -18.59 2.26
C VAL A 54 -4.00 -17.91 1.73
N SER A 55 -4.77 -17.34 2.65
CA SER A 55 -5.62 -16.22 2.33
C SER A 55 -4.66 -15.04 2.16
N GLU A 56 -3.94 -15.06 1.03
CA GLU A 56 -3.56 -13.85 0.33
C GLU A 56 -4.84 -13.03 0.32
N ARG A 57 -4.86 -11.99 1.16
CA ARG A 57 -5.96 -11.03 1.15
C ARG A 57 -5.79 -10.27 -0.15
N PHE A 58 -6.30 -10.86 -1.22
CA PHE A 58 -6.43 -10.24 -2.51
C PHE A 58 -7.33 -9.02 -2.31
N VAL A 59 -6.72 -7.86 -2.12
CA VAL A 59 -7.44 -6.58 -2.10
C VAL A 59 -7.53 -6.15 -3.56
N PRO A 60 -8.70 -6.25 -4.19
CA PRO A 60 -8.84 -5.84 -5.58
C PRO A 60 -8.54 -4.34 -5.68
N PRO A 61 -7.96 -3.87 -6.81
CA PRO A 61 -7.77 -2.46 -7.12
C PRO A 61 -8.90 -1.56 -6.64
N ALA A 62 -8.56 -0.38 -6.12
CA ALA A 62 -9.51 0.53 -5.47
C ALA A 62 -10.74 0.88 -6.33
N HIS A 63 -10.60 0.94 -7.66
CA HIS A 63 -11.71 1.16 -8.58
C HIS A 63 -12.74 0.01 -8.59
N MET A 64 -12.32 -1.24 -8.37
CA MET A 64 -13.23 -2.38 -8.20
C MET A 64 -13.91 -2.38 -6.83
N MET A 65 -13.21 -1.95 -5.78
CA MET A 65 -13.78 -1.82 -4.44
C MET A 65 -14.89 -0.76 -4.41
N ALA A 66 -14.67 0.39 -5.06
CA ALA A 66 -15.65 1.48 -5.11
C ALA A 66 -16.99 1.06 -5.74
N GLU A 67 -16.97 0.31 -6.84
CA GLU A 67 -18.19 -0.20 -7.47
C GLU A 67 -18.96 -1.18 -6.57
N THR A 68 -18.24 -2.07 -5.89
CA THR A 68 -18.86 -3.03 -4.95
C THR A 68 -19.36 -2.35 -3.67
N CYS A 69 -18.65 -1.33 -3.16
CA CYS A 69 -19.05 -0.61 -1.96
C CYS A 69 -20.37 0.14 -2.16
N HIS A 70 -20.56 0.72 -3.35
CA HIS A 70 -21.78 1.45 -3.71
C HIS A 70 -22.99 0.51 -3.90
N LYS A 71 -22.77 -0.73 -4.37
CA LYS A 71 -23.81 -1.76 -4.46
C LYS A 71 -24.19 -2.33 -3.10
N LEU A 72 -23.23 -2.40 -2.17
CA LEU A 72 -23.40 -2.98 -0.85
C LEU A 72 -23.68 -1.94 0.26
N TRP A 73 -23.76 -0.65 -0.08
CA TRP A 73 -23.98 0.45 0.87
C TRP A 73 -22.95 0.49 2.02
N LEU A 74 -21.72 0.04 1.76
CA LEU A 74 -20.65 -0.06 2.76
C LEU A 74 -19.84 1.24 2.90
N CYS A 75 -20.08 2.22 2.03
CA CYS A 75 -19.44 3.52 2.03
C CYS A 75 -20.53 4.57 2.20
N SER A 76 -20.65 5.12 3.41
CA SER A 76 -21.55 6.20 3.81
C SER A 76 -20.78 7.48 4.10
#